data_AF-A0A833GX49-F1
#
_entry.id   AF-A0A833GX49-F1
#
_cell.length_a   1.000
_cell.length_b   1.000
_cell.length_c   1.000
_cell.angle_alpha   90.00
_cell.angle_beta   90.00
_cell.angle_gamma   90.00
#
_symmetry.space_group_name_H-M   'P 1'
#
loop_
_entity.id
_entity.type
_entity.pdbx_description
1 polymer ?
#
loop_
_entity_poly.entity_id
_entity_poly.type
_entity_poly.pdbx_seq_one_letter_code
_entity_poly.pdbx_strand_id
1 'polypeptide(L)' 'MTTETYKGWNISVTSEKNLCANFSFDITDPAGRSQHISLGGDNEGRALERAREMIDTELALKADE' A
#
# COMPACT_ATOMS: atom_id res chain seq x y z
N MET A 1 -5.43 11.75 4.63
CA MET A 1 -4.27 11.01 4.09
C MET A 1 -3.51 10.48 5.29
N THR A 2 -3.34 9.17 5.35
CA THR A 2 -2.72 8.46 6.47
C THR A 2 -1.45 7.83 5.97
N THR A 3 -0.32 8.15 6.59
CA THR A 3 0.99 7.64 6.18
C THR A 3 1.56 6.76 7.28
N GLU A 4 1.98 5.56 6.92
CA GLU A 4 2.58 4.58 7.83
C GLU A 4 3.85 4.00 7.21
N THR A 5 4.86 3.70 8.02
CA THR A 5 6.04 2.97 7.57
C THR A 5 5.95 1.52 8.02
N TYR A 6 6.05 0.58 7.08
CA TYR A 6 5.98 -0.86 7.34
C TYR A 6 7.18 -1.58 6.73
N LYS A 7 7.99 -2.27 7.55
CA LYS A 7 9.19 -3.02 7.11
C LYS A 7 10.15 -2.19 6.22
N GLY A 8 10.27 -0.89 6.48
CA GLY A 8 11.09 0.04 5.69
C GLY A 8 10.42 0.61 4.44
N TRP A 9 9.22 0.17 4.11
CA TRP A 9 8.39 0.74 3.04
C TRP A 9 7.50 1.84 3.59
N ASN A 10 7.24 2.88 2.80
CA ASN A 10 6.26 3.91 3.12
C ASN A 10 4.92 3.59 2.47
N ILE A 11 3.87 3.53 3.27
CA ILE A 11 2.48 3.35 2.86
C ILE A 11 1.77 4.69 3.03
N SER A 12 1.16 5.20 1.99
CA SER A 12 0.36 6.43 2.01
C SER A 12 -1.05 6.12 1.54
N VAL A 13 -2.01 6.13 2.46
CA VAL A 13 -3.43 5.92 2.15
C VAL A 13 -4.13 7.25 1.96
N THR A 14 -4.81 7.39 0.82
CA THR A 14 -5.60 8.55 0.47
C THR A 14 -7.06 8.15 0.37
N SER A 15 -7.92 8.83 1.14
CA SER A 15 -9.37 8.70 1.02
C SER A 15 -9.81 9.42 -0.25
N GLU A 16 -10.07 8.68 -1.32
CA GLU A 16 -10.60 9.22 -2.56
C GLU A 16 -11.96 8.58 -2.83
N LYS A 17 -13.02 9.38 -2.91
CA LYS A 17 -14.35 8.89 -3.30
C LYS A 17 -14.38 8.70 -4.82
N ASN A 18 -13.83 7.60 -5.30
CA ASN A 18 -13.82 7.27 -6.72
C ASN A 18 -14.75 6.08 -7.00
N LEU A 19 -16.02 6.38 -7.27
CA LEU A 19 -17.09 5.51 -7.79
C LEU A 19 -17.37 4.19 -7.03
N CYS A 20 -16.39 3.29 -6.87
CA CYS A 20 -16.47 1.95 -6.25
C CYS A 20 -15.38 1.63 -5.22
N ALA A 21 -14.31 2.43 -5.14
CA ALA A 21 -13.35 2.37 -4.03
C ALA A 21 -13.36 3.72 -3.31
N ASN A 22 -13.35 3.65 -1.98
CA ASN A 22 -13.34 4.86 -1.15
C ASN A 22 -11.92 5.28 -0.77
N PHE A 23 -10.94 4.42 -1.02
CA PHE A 23 -9.56 4.60 -0.61
C PHE A 23 -8.60 4.09 -1.69
N SER A 24 -7.60 4.90 -1.98
CA SER A 24 -6.41 4.56 -2.76
C SER A 24 -5.20 4.54 -1.83
N PHE A 25 -4.14 3.83 -2.20
CA PHE A 25 -2.90 3.85 -1.45
C PHE A 25 -1.67 3.76 -2.34
N ASP A 26 -0.58 4.34 -1.87
CA ASP A 26 0.73 4.32 -2.49
C ASP A 26 1.71 3.60 -1.57
N ILE A 27 2.43 2.60 -2.09
CA ILE A 27 3.53 1.97 -1.39
C ILE A 27 4.85 2.38 -2.02
N THR A 28 5.84 2.75 -1.23
CA THR A 28 7.18 3.12 -1.69
C THR A 28 8.22 2.25 -1.00
N ASP A 29 8.95 1.47 -1.80
CA ASP A 29 10.06 0.61 -1.39
C ASP A 29 11.30 1.44 -1.00
N PRO A 30 12.14 0.93 -0.10
CA PRO A 30 13.41 1.58 0.27
C PRO A 30 14.40 1.79 -0.89
N ALA A 31 14.28 1.08 -2.02
CA ALA A 31 15.06 1.37 -3.23
C ALA A 31 14.45 2.50 -4.09
N GLY A 32 13.39 3.15 -3.60
CA GLY A 32 12.75 4.30 -4.26
C GLY A 32 11.69 3.94 -5.30
N ARG A 33 11.26 2.68 -5.36
CA ARG A 33 10.15 2.27 -6.25
C ARG A 33 8.82 2.57 -5.59
N SER A 34 7.99 3.39 -6.22
CA SER A 34 6.63 3.66 -5.75
C SER A 34 5.59 2.97 -6.62
N GLN A 35 4.51 2.51 -5.99
CA GLN A 35 3.42 1.81 -6.65
C GLN A 35 2.09 2.37 -6.14
N HIS A 36 1.33 2.99 -7.06
CA HIS A 36 0.04 3.59 -6.79
C HIS A 36 -1.09 2.59 -7.05
N ILE A 37 -1.93 2.37 -6.04
CA ILE A 37 -3.08 1.46 -6.09
C ILE A 37 -4.36 2.26 -5.84
N SER A 38 -5.10 2.53 -6.91
CA SER A 38 -6.34 3.34 -6.84
C SER A 38 -7.53 2.59 -6.21
N LEU A 39 -7.47 1.25 -6.12
CA LEU A 39 -8.52 0.39 -5.55
C LEU A 39 -8.06 -0.23 -4.23
N GLY A 40 -7.74 0.63 -3.27
CA GLY A 40 -7.23 0.22 -1.97
C GLY A 40 -8.26 -0.49 -1.09
N GLY A 41 -9.52 -0.11 -1.23
CA GLY A 41 -10.64 -0.77 -0.57
C GLY A 41 -11.78 0.19 -0.22
N ASP A 42 -12.73 -0.32 0.53
CA ASP A 42 -13.93 0.39 0.98
C ASP A 42 -13.68 1.19 2.27
N ASN A 43 -12.63 0.84 3.02
CA ASN A 43 -12.21 1.47 4.27
C ASN A 43 -10.68 1.56 4.38
N GLU A 44 -10.17 2.52 5.15
CA GLU A 44 -8.73 2.74 5.36
C GLU A 44 -7.99 1.49 5.87
N GLY A 45 -8.58 0.76 6.83
CA GLY A 45 -7.99 -0.48 7.35
C GLY A 45 -7.78 -1.53 6.26
N ARG A 46 -8.75 -1.67 5.34
CA ARG A 46 -8.66 -2.61 4.21
C ARG A 46 -7.52 -2.24 3.26
N ALA A 47 -7.34 -0.94 3.00
CA ALA A 47 -6.25 -0.41 2.19
C ALA A 47 -4.88 -0.65 2.84
N LEU A 48 -4.77 -0.44 4.16
CA LEU A 48 -3.55 -0.72 4.92
C LEU A 48 -3.21 -2.21 4.92
N GLU A 49 -4.17 -3.10 5.17
CA GLU A 49 -3.94 -4.54 5.14
C GLU A 49 -3.44 -4.99 3.76
N ARG A 50 -4.10 -4.53 2.69
CA ARG A 50 -3.67 -4.81 1.31
C ARG A 50 -2.26 -4.32 1.02
N ALA A 51 -1.93 -3.09 1.44
CA ALA A 51 -0.60 -2.54 1.29
C ALA A 51 0.45 -3.41 2.00
N ARG A 52 0.16 -3.87 3.22
CA ARG A 52 1.05 -4.76 3.99
C ARG A 52 1.20 -6.13 3.33
N GLU A 53 0.13 -6.74 2.83
CA GLU A 53 0.18 -8.01 2.10
C GLU A 53 1.04 -7.91 0.83
N MET A 54 0.93 -6.80 0.09
CA MET A 54 1.76 -6.54 -1.09
C MET A 54 3.24 -6.42 -0.71
N ILE A 55 3.55 -5.66 0.34
CA ILE A 55 4.93 -5.51 0.84
C ILE A 55 5.48 -6.85 1.32
N ASP A 56 4.69 -7.65 2.05
CA ASP A 56 5.10 -8.96 2.54
C ASP A 56 5.42 -9.91 1.38
N THR A 57 4.58 -9.89 0.34
CA THR A 57 4.80 -10.69 -0.88
C THR A 57 6.07 -10.27 -1.60
N GLU A 58 6.30 -8.96 -1.81
CA GLU A 58 7.52 -8.45 -2.45
C GLU A 58 8.78 -8.78 -1.64
N LEU A 59 8.71 -8.73 -0.32
CA LEU A 59 9.81 -9.10 0.57
C LEU A 59 10.06 -10.61 0.56
N ALA A 60 9.01 -11.42 0.51
CA ALA A 60 9.13 -12.87 0.41
C ALA A 60 9.76 -13.27 -0.93
N LEU A 61 9.33 -12.65 -2.04
CA LEU A 61 9.92 -12.87 -3.37
C LEU A 61 11.41 -12.52 -3.41
N LYS A 62 11.79 -11.36 -2.84
CA LYS A 62 13.20 -10.94 -2.74
C LYS A 62 14.05 -11.80 -1.80
N ALA A 63 13.45 -12.46 -0.81
CA ALA A 63 14.18 -13.30 0.14
C ALA A 63 14.50 -14.70 -0.41
N ASP A 64 13.81 -15.12 -1.46
CA ASP A 64 14.02 -16.40 -2.17
C ASP A 64 15.03 -16.29 -3.34
N GLU A 65 15.62 -15.10 -3.58
CA GLU A 65 16.68 -14.84 -4.58
C GLU A 65 18.11 -14.98 -4.02
#